data_AF-A0A2L1IQG1-F1
#
_entry.id   AF-A0A2L1IQG1-F1
#
_cell.length_a   1.000
_cell.length_b   1.000
_cell.length_c   1.000
_cell.angle_alpha   90.00
_cell.angle_beta   90.00
_cell.angle_gamma   90.00
#
_symmetry.space_group_name_H-M   'P 1'
#
loop_
_entity.id
_entity.type
_entity.pdbx_description
1 polymer ?
#
loop_
_entity_poly.entity_id
_entity_poly.type
_entity_poly.pdbx_seq_one_letter_code
_entity_poly.pdbx_strand_id
1 'polypeptide(L)'
;NIQVNSSSEGMTVFAPTDNAFQNLKPGTLNKLSHDDQVKLILYHVSPKFYTLDDLLSVSNPVRTQASGRDSAVYGLNFTSQGNQVNVSTGVVETRVSNALRKERPLAVYVVDMVLLPEEMFGENKVSPAAPGPKSNSPDVSDDQEKAGAPSDKSGSGEMKAGLGLALGLVFLCLKLVV
;
A
#
# COMPACT_ATOMS: atom_id res chain seq x y z
N ASN A 1 3.96 12.22 -17.39
CA ASN A 1 3.78 11.90 -18.83
C ASN A 1 4.12 10.46 -19.10
N ILE A 2 3.12 9.59 -19.22
CA ILE A 2 3.30 8.23 -19.74
C ILE A 2 2.96 8.32 -21.23
N GLN A 3 3.99 8.35 -22.07
CA GLN A 3 3.89 8.60 -23.50
C GLN A 3 3.76 7.25 -24.22
N VAL A 4 2.53 6.87 -24.53
CA VAL A 4 2.14 5.54 -25.06
C VAL A 4 2.77 5.21 -26.43
N ASN A 5 3.23 6.23 -27.15
CA ASN A 5 3.81 6.10 -28.50
C ASN A 5 5.31 5.73 -28.50
N SER A 6 5.97 5.71 -27.33
CA SER A 6 7.43 5.53 -27.23
C SER A 6 7.85 4.26 -26.48
N SER A 7 6.92 3.56 -25.84
CA SER A 7 7.19 2.34 -25.07
C SER A 7 6.86 1.11 -25.91
N SER A 8 7.88 0.45 -26.47
CA SER A 8 7.77 -0.83 -27.17
C SER A 8 7.28 -2.00 -26.28
N GLU A 9 7.04 -1.75 -24.99
CA GLU A 9 6.67 -2.74 -23.98
C GLU A 9 5.15 -2.96 -23.84
N GLY A 10 4.33 -2.05 -24.40
CA GLY A 10 2.86 -2.09 -24.30
C GLY A 10 2.32 -1.79 -22.90
N MET A 11 1.00 -1.84 -22.72
CA MET A 11 0.32 -1.56 -21.44
C MET A 11 -0.86 -2.50 -21.23
N THR A 12 -1.21 -2.70 -19.96
CA THR A 12 -2.38 -3.46 -19.55
C THR A 12 -3.26 -2.62 -18.64
N VAL A 13 -4.55 -2.56 -18.92
CA VAL A 13 -5.53 -1.80 -18.14
C VAL A 13 -6.55 -2.76 -17.54
N PHE A 14 -6.74 -2.66 -16.22
CA PHE A 14 -7.76 -3.37 -15.48
C PHE A 14 -8.94 -2.41 -15.25
N ALA A 15 -10.00 -2.57 -16.03
CA ALA A 15 -11.16 -1.69 -16.00
C ALA A 15 -12.25 -2.28 -15.09
N PRO A 16 -12.55 -1.64 -13.94
CA PRO A 16 -13.70 -2.02 -13.13
C PRO A 16 -15.01 -1.70 -13.85
N THR A 17 -16.01 -2.56 -13.69
CA THR A 17 -17.38 -2.29 -14.18
C THR A 17 -18.07 -1.20 -13.36
N ASP A 18 -19.17 -0.64 -13.84
CA ASP A 18 -19.98 0.32 -13.06
C ASP A 18 -20.46 -0.29 -11.72
N ASN A 19 -20.87 -1.56 -11.75
CA ASN A 19 -21.27 -2.31 -10.56
C ASN A 19 -20.12 -2.42 -9.52
N ALA A 20 -18.87 -2.47 -9.97
CA ALA A 20 -17.71 -2.49 -9.09
C ALA A 20 -17.65 -1.25 -8.19
N PHE A 21 -18.02 -0.07 -8.71
CA PHE A 21 -18.06 1.17 -7.94
C PHE A 21 -19.25 1.22 -6.98
N GLN A 22 -20.37 0.58 -7.34
CA GLN A 22 -21.53 0.47 -6.45
C GLN A 22 -21.26 -0.46 -5.26
N ASN A 23 -20.43 -1.48 -5.45
CA ASN A 23 -20.01 -2.41 -4.39
C ASN A 23 -18.97 -1.81 -3.44
N LEU A 24 -18.39 -0.64 -3.75
CA LEU A 24 -17.49 0.04 -2.83
C LEU A 24 -18.25 0.68 -1.68
N LYS A 25 -17.60 0.75 -0.51
CA LYS A 25 -18.15 1.44 0.65
C LYS A 25 -18.42 2.92 0.30
N PRO A 26 -19.65 3.41 0.48
CA PRO A 26 -20.00 4.78 0.11
C PRO A 26 -19.15 5.77 0.88
N GLY A 27 -18.66 6.80 0.20
CA GLY A 27 -17.77 7.81 0.78
C GLY A 27 -16.28 7.49 0.78
N THR A 28 -15.86 6.30 0.29
CA THR A 28 -14.44 5.94 0.15
C THR A 28 -13.70 6.89 -0.79
N LEU A 29 -14.25 7.15 -1.99
CA LEU A 29 -13.67 8.07 -2.96
C LEU A 29 -13.71 9.54 -2.52
N ASN A 30 -14.74 9.93 -1.74
CA ASN A 30 -14.87 11.29 -1.22
C ASN A 30 -13.82 11.64 -0.15
N LYS A 31 -13.19 10.62 0.46
CA LYS A 31 -12.13 10.81 1.45
C LYS A 31 -10.74 10.95 0.82
N LEU A 32 -10.61 10.72 -0.49
CA LEU A 32 -9.34 10.73 -1.20
C LEU A 32 -9.00 12.14 -1.70
N SER A 33 -7.73 12.51 -1.53
CA SER A 33 -7.18 13.71 -2.17
C SER A 33 -7.13 13.54 -3.70
N HIS A 34 -6.97 14.64 -4.44
CA HIS A 34 -6.83 14.58 -5.89
C HIS A 34 -5.64 13.70 -6.33
N ASP A 35 -4.53 13.79 -5.60
CA ASP A 35 -3.34 12.99 -5.86
C ASP A 35 -3.59 11.49 -5.62
N ASP A 36 -4.34 11.15 -4.58
CA ASP A 36 -4.68 9.75 -4.29
C ASP A 36 -5.67 9.19 -5.30
N GLN A 37 -6.59 10.01 -5.83
CA GLN A 37 -7.47 9.61 -6.94
C GLN A 37 -6.66 9.30 -8.20
N VAL A 38 -5.68 10.14 -8.54
CA VAL A 38 -4.79 9.88 -9.69
C VAL A 38 -3.99 8.59 -9.47
N LYS A 39 -3.42 8.38 -8.28
CA LYS A 39 -2.70 7.14 -7.97
C LYS A 39 -3.60 5.90 -8.04
N LEU A 40 -4.85 5.99 -7.60
CA LEU A 40 -5.83 4.90 -7.72
C LEU A 40 -6.06 4.54 -9.19
N ILE A 41 -6.23 5.53 -10.06
CA ILE A 41 -6.38 5.29 -11.50
C ILE A 41 -5.11 4.64 -12.07
N LEU A 42 -3.92 5.11 -11.66
CA LEU A 42 -2.65 4.51 -12.08
C LEU A 42 -2.45 3.09 -11.53
N TYR A 43 -3.10 2.72 -10.43
CA TYR A 43 -3.04 1.37 -9.88
C TYR A 43 -3.75 0.35 -10.79
N HIS A 44 -4.75 0.81 -11.55
CA HIS A 44 -5.46 -0.01 -12.52
C HIS A 44 -4.69 -0.19 -13.84
N VAL A 45 -3.52 0.45 -14.00
CA VAL A 45 -2.72 0.39 -15.22
C VAL A 45 -1.37 -0.25 -14.93
N SER A 46 -0.95 -1.20 -15.75
CA SER A 46 0.38 -1.79 -15.71
C SER A 46 1.26 -1.27 -16.86
N PRO A 47 2.55 -0.96 -16.61
CA PRO A 47 3.49 -0.47 -17.63
C PRO A 47 3.81 -1.43 -18.76
N LYS A 48 3.32 -2.67 -18.70
CA LYS A 48 3.67 -3.74 -19.62
C LYS A 48 2.41 -4.41 -20.13
N PHE A 49 2.51 -4.93 -21.35
CA PHE A 49 1.49 -5.82 -21.89
C PHE A 49 1.60 -7.19 -21.22
N TYR A 50 0.49 -7.65 -20.61
CA TYR A 50 0.37 -8.96 -20.00
C TYR A 50 -0.85 -9.69 -20.58
N THR A 51 -0.66 -10.93 -21.01
CA THR A 51 -1.75 -11.87 -21.28
C THR A 51 -2.23 -12.52 -19.97
N LEU A 52 -3.39 -13.19 -19.98
CA LEU A 52 -3.86 -13.93 -18.80
C LEU A 52 -2.84 -15.00 -18.38
N ASP A 53 -2.24 -15.70 -19.34
CA ASP A 53 -1.19 -16.68 -19.10
C ASP A 53 0.07 -16.04 -18.49
N ASP A 54 0.47 -14.86 -18.99
CA ASP A 54 1.61 -14.12 -18.41
C ASP A 54 1.32 -13.70 -16.97
N LEU A 55 0.10 -13.26 -16.66
CA LEU A 55 -0.32 -12.89 -15.29
C LEU A 55 -0.28 -14.06 -14.32
N LEU A 56 -0.47 -15.29 -14.82
CA LEU A 56 -0.34 -16.51 -14.00
C LEU A 56 1.11 -16.99 -13.87
N SER A 57 1.95 -16.70 -14.87
CA SER A 57 3.36 -17.12 -14.88
C SER A 57 4.31 -16.07 -14.29
N VAL A 58 3.88 -14.82 -14.14
CA VAL A 58 4.70 -13.73 -13.61
C VAL A 58 4.88 -13.87 -12.10
N SER A 59 6.03 -13.42 -11.61
CA SER A 59 6.28 -13.35 -10.17
C SER A 59 5.41 -12.27 -9.54
N ASN A 60 4.59 -12.67 -8.58
CA ASN A 60 3.82 -11.76 -7.75
C ASN A 60 4.71 -11.12 -6.68
N PRO A 61 4.51 -9.84 -6.34
CA PRO A 61 3.46 -8.95 -6.85
C PRO A 61 3.83 -8.23 -8.17
N VAL A 62 2.87 -8.16 -9.09
CA VAL A 62 2.98 -7.43 -10.36
C VAL A 62 2.91 -5.93 -10.10
N ARG A 63 3.91 -5.18 -10.60
CA ARG A 63 3.96 -3.73 -10.43
C ARG A 63 3.01 -3.01 -11.36
N THR A 64 2.36 -1.98 -10.83
CA THR A 64 1.44 -1.08 -11.54
C THR A 64 2.09 0.29 -11.78
N GLN A 65 1.44 1.16 -12.57
CA GLN A 65 1.89 2.54 -12.77
C GLN A 65 1.78 3.41 -11.51
N ALA A 66 1.00 3.00 -10.52
CA ALA A 66 1.01 3.63 -9.21
C ALA A 66 2.36 3.45 -8.49
N SER A 67 3.10 2.38 -8.78
CA SER A 67 4.46 2.15 -8.27
C SER A 67 5.46 3.11 -8.93
N GLY A 68 5.47 4.35 -8.43
CA GLY A 68 6.35 5.41 -8.90
C GLY A 68 7.74 5.38 -8.26
N ARG A 69 8.43 6.52 -8.34
CA ARG A 69 9.76 6.74 -7.71
C ARG A 69 9.69 6.97 -6.20
N ASP A 70 8.48 7.19 -5.70
CA ASP A 70 8.16 7.34 -4.29
C ASP A 70 7.95 5.93 -3.76
N SER A 71 8.76 5.50 -2.78
CA SER A 71 9.05 4.11 -2.38
C SER A 71 7.87 3.16 -2.06
N ALA A 72 6.62 3.56 -2.29
CA ALA A 72 5.43 2.73 -2.19
C ALA A 72 5.33 1.77 -3.39
N VAL A 73 5.42 0.47 -3.10
CA VAL A 73 5.28 -0.60 -4.09
C VAL A 73 3.81 -1.00 -4.16
N TYR A 74 3.14 -0.57 -5.21
CA TYR A 74 1.76 -0.91 -5.50
C TYR A 74 1.69 -2.16 -6.36
N GLY A 75 1.71 -3.29 -5.68
CA GLY A 75 1.64 -4.62 -6.25
C GLY A 75 0.22 -5.13 -6.47
N LEU A 76 0.01 -5.91 -7.52
CA LEU A 76 -1.17 -6.74 -7.74
C LEU A 76 -0.75 -8.21 -7.68
N ASN A 77 -1.48 -9.03 -6.95
CA ASN A 77 -1.23 -10.47 -6.88
C ASN A 77 -2.22 -11.21 -7.76
N PHE A 78 -1.74 -11.93 -8.76
CA PHE A 78 -2.58 -12.72 -9.65
C PHE A 78 -2.46 -14.19 -9.30
N THR A 79 -3.61 -14.86 -9.16
CA THR A 79 -3.69 -16.28 -8.84
C THR A 79 -4.64 -16.98 -9.80
N SER A 80 -4.37 -18.25 -10.08
CA SER A 80 -5.31 -19.08 -10.85
C SER A 80 -6.32 -19.69 -9.90
N GLN A 81 -7.60 -19.39 -10.07
CA GLN A 81 -8.68 -20.01 -9.32
C GLN A 81 -9.64 -20.71 -10.29
N GLY A 82 -9.42 -22.03 -10.45
CA GLY A 82 -10.11 -22.85 -11.44
C GLY A 82 -9.69 -22.48 -12.87
N ASN A 83 -10.67 -22.19 -13.74
CA ASN A 83 -10.44 -21.81 -15.14
C ASN A 83 -10.38 -20.30 -15.39
N GLN A 84 -10.28 -19.44 -14.37
CA GLN A 84 -9.98 -18.01 -14.60
C GLN A 84 -8.98 -17.45 -13.58
N VAL A 85 -8.47 -16.27 -13.93
CA VAL A 85 -7.49 -15.52 -13.17
C VAL A 85 -8.21 -14.64 -12.14
N ASN A 86 -7.79 -14.72 -10.89
CA ASN A 86 -8.17 -13.78 -9.83
C ASN A 86 -7.03 -12.80 -9.58
N VAL A 87 -7.38 -11.61 -9.11
CA VAL A 87 -6.47 -10.56 -8.70
C VAL A 87 -6.79 -10.15 -7.27
N SER A 88 -5.76 -10.07 -6.44
CA SER A 88 -5.84 -9.68 -5.04
C SER A 88 -4.91 -8.50 -4.76
N THR A 89 -5.40 -7.55 -3.98
CA THR A 89 -4.70 -6.33 -3.56
C THR A 89 -4.35 -6.33 -2.07
N GLY A 90 -4.61 -7.43 -1.36
CA GLY A 90 -4.53 -7.55 0.10
C GLY A 90 -5.80 -7.08 0.83
N VAL A 91 -6.47 -6.04 0.30
CA VAL A 91 -7.74 -5.51 0.85
C VAL A 91 -8.95 -6.02 0.07
N VAL A 92 -8.81 -6.18 -1.24
CA VAL A 92 -9.88 -6.61 -2.14
C VAL A 92 -9.37 -7.77 -2.99
N GLU A 93 -10.18 -8.82 -3.10
CA GLU A 93 -9.97 -9.88 -4.08
C GLU A 93 -11.11 -9.84 -5.10
N THR A 94 -10.76 -9.93 -6.38
CA THR A 94 -11.72 -9.92 -7.48
C THR A 94 -11.25 -10.78 -8.63
N ARG A 95 -12.19 -11.10 -9.52
CA ARG A 95 -11.94 -11.93 -10.67
C ARG A 95 -11.62 -11.07 -11.87
N VAL A 96 -10.63 -11.51 -12.64
CA VAL A 96 -10.36 -10.94 -13.96
C VAL A 96 -11.28 -11.61 -14.96
N SER A 97 -12.20 -10.82 -15.49
CA SER A 97 -13.14 -11.21 -16.53
C SER A 97 -12.47 -11.23 -17.90
N ASN A 98 -13.25 -11.52 -18.95
CA ASN A 98 -12.71 -11.60 -20.30
C ASN A 98 -12.05 -10.27 -20.72
N ALA A 99 -10.98 -10.35 -21.50
CA ALA A 99 -10.36 -9.15 -22.00
C ALA A 99 -11.20 -8.56 -23.13
N LEU A 100 -11.50 -7.28 -23.02
CA LEU A 100 -12.12 -6.50 -24.09
C LEU A 100 -11.14 -6.31 -25.26
N ARG A 101 -9.84 -6.34 -24.96
CA ARG A 101 -8.78 -6.20 -25.96
C ARG A 101 -7.53 -6.96 -25.52
N LYS A 102 -6.90 -7.71 -26.44
CA LYS A 102 -5.65 -8.48 -26.21
C LYS A 102 -4.62 -8.24 -27.31
N GLU A 103 -4.64 -7.06 -27.93
CA GLU A 103 -3.77 -6.73 -29.06
C GLU A 103 -2.70 -5.74 -28.62
N ARG A 104 -1.42 -6.05 -28.87
CA ARG A 104 -0.35 -5.08 -28.63
C ARG A 104 -0.63 -3.78 -29.41
N PRO A 105 -0.43 -2.61 -28.80
CA PRO A 105 0.26 -2.37 -27.53
C PRO A 105 -0.64 -2.37 -26.27
N LEU A 106 -1.93 -2.70 -26.35
CA LEU A 106 -2.88 -2.50 -25.25
C LEU A 106 -3.73 -3.74 -24.95
N ALA A 107 -3.61 -4.27 -23.74
CA ALA A 107 -4.55 -5.22 -23.18
C ALA A 107 -5.54 -4.52 -22.25
N VAL A 108 -6.83 -4.86 -22.34
CA VAL A 108 -7.87 -4.34 -21.44
C VAL A 108 -8.64 -5.50 -20.85
N TYR A 109 -8.59 -5.64 -19.54
CA TYR A 109 -9.30 -6.66 -18.78
C TYR A 109 -10.39 -6.04 -17.94
N VAL A 110 -11.54 -6.68 -17.88
CA VAL A 110 -12.63 -6.25 -16.99
C VAL A 110 -12.42 -6.88 -15.61
N VAL A 111 -12.68 -6.12 -14.55
CA VAL A 111 -12.71 -6.63 -13.17
C VAL A 111 -14.05 -6.30 -12.52
N ASP A 112 -14.49 -7.19 -11.63
CA ASP A 112 -15.81 -7.06 -10.98
C ASP A 112 -15.79 -6.11 -9.77
N MET A 113 -14.60 -5.84 -9.22
CA MET A 113 -14.40 -4.90 -8.11
C MET A 113 -13.28 -3.91 -8.44
N VAL A 114 -13.35 -2.72 -7.85
CA VAL A 114 -12.29 -1.71 -7.96
C VAL A 114 -11.09 -2.18 -7.15
N LEU A 115 -9.90 -2.12 -7.76
CA LEU A 115 -8.66 -2.52 -7.13
C LEU A 115 -8.23 -1.44 -6.15
N LEU A 116 -8.23 -1.76 -4.86
CA LEU A 116 -7.87 -0.85 -3.79
C LEU A 116 -6.50 -1.23 -3.22
N PRO A 117 -5.48 -0.37 -3.36
CA PRO A 117 -4.17 -0.68 -2.80
C PRO A 117 -4.18 -0.63 -1.27
N GLU A 118 -3.61 -1.66 -0.64
CA GLU A 118 -3.48 -1.77 0.82
C GLU A 118 -2.75 -0.58 1.45
N GLU A 119 -1.79 0.00 0.74
CA GLU A 119 -1.04 1.18 1.19
C GLU A 119 -1.95 2.39 1.54
N MET A 120 -3.09 2.50 0.87
CA MET A 120 -4.08 3.57 1.05
C MET A 120 -5.35 3.13 1.81
N PHE A 121 -5.79 1.89 1.60
CA PHE A 121 -7.08 1.39 2.08
C PHE A 121 -6.96 0.25 3.11
N GLY A 122 -5.75 -0.24 3.39
CA GLY A 122 -5.52 -1.23 4.42
C GLY A 122 -5.91 -0.69 5.79
N GLU A 123 -6.47 -1.56 6.63
CA GLU A 123 -6.98 -1.23 7.97
C GLU A 123 -5.89 -0.65 8.92
N ASN A 124 -4.63 -0.66 8.48
CA ASN A 124 -3.50 -0.02 9.16
C ASN A 124 -3.29 1.47 8.83
N LYS A 125 -4.17 2.09 8.02
CA LYS A 125 -4.36 3.55 7.96
C LYS A 125 -5.66 3.90 8.68
N VAL A 126 -5.68 3.71 10.01
CA VAL A 126 -6.46 4.62 10.86
C VAL A 126 -6.11 6.02 10.38
N SER A 127 -7.12 6.83 10.05
CA SER A 127 -6.98 8.25 9.75
C SER A 127 -5.83 8.87 10.56
N PRO A 128 -5.03 9.79 10.00
CA PRO A 128 -4.48 10.85 10.83
C PRO A 128 -5.70 11.52 11.46
N ALA A 129 -6.07 11.05 12.65
CA ALA A 129 -7.13 11.61 13.43
C ALA A 129 -6.66 13.04 13.72
N ALA A 130 -7.23 13.99 12.97
CA ALA A 130 -7.39 15.32 13.49
C ALA A 130 -7.86 15.19 14.95
N PRO A 131 -7.29 15.93 15.92
CA PRO A 131 -7.71 15.85 17.32
C PRO A 131 -9.21 16.18 17.42
N GLY A 132 -10.05 15.16 17.36
CA GLY A 132 -11.48 15.28 17.54
C GLY A 132 -11.75 15.59 19.02
N PRO A 133 -12.53 16.63 19.33
CA PRO A 133 -12.76 17.08 20.69
C PRO A 133 -13.51 15.99 21.45
N LYS A 134 -12.94 15.52 22.57
CA LYS A 134 -13.70 14.74 23.55
C LYS A 134 -14.80 15.64 24.11
N SER A 135 -16.02 15.48 23.62
CA SER A 135 -17.19 16.03 24.28
C SER A 135 -17.58 15.11 25.44
N ASN A 136 -17.61 15.71 26.62
CA ASN A 136 -18.29 15.27 27.86
C ASN A 136 -19.74 14.83 27.55
N SER A 137 -20.48 14.03 28.34
CA SER A 137 -20.53 13.63 29.76
C SER A 137 -21.71 12.60 29.88
N PRO A 138 -22.34 12.24 31.03
CA PRO A 138 -21.99 12.28 32.47
C PRO A 138 -22.36 10.98 33.28
N ASP A 139 -22.12 11.03 34.61
CA ASP A 139 -22.90 10.40 35.72
C ASP A 139 -22.64 8.90 36.04
N VAL A 140 -22.35 8.42 37.26
CA VAL A 140 -22.52 8.94 38.64
C VAL A 140 -21.63 8.15 39.64
N SER A 141 -21.16 8.86 40.69
CA SER A 141 -21.02 8.50 42.15
C SER A 141 -20.38 7.17 42.60
N ASP A 142 -19.68 7.03 43.73
CA ASP A 142 -19.36 7.90 44.88
C ASP A 142 -18.21 7.28 45.72
N ASP A 143 -17.59 8.11 46.55
CA ASP A 143 -16.81 7.86 47.78
C ASP A 143 -15.81 6.68 47.90
N GLN A 144 -14.53 6.95 48.17
CA GLN A 144 -14.03 7.10 49.55
C GLN A 144 -12.48 7.21 49.62
N GLU A 145 -12.07 8.22 50.36
CA GLU A 145 -10.76 8.68 50.84
C GLU A 145 -9.77 7.61 51.38
N LYS A 146 -8.47 7.71 51.05
CA LYS A 146 -7.38 7.70 52.07
C LYS A 146 -6.00 8.11 51.51
N ALA A 147 -5.37 9.03 52.23
CA ALA A 147 -4.02 9.56 52.06
C ALA A 147 -2.88 8.56 52.35
N GLY A 148 -1.69 8.85 51.81
CA GLY A 148 -0.41 8.40 52.37
C GLY A 148 0.70 8.15 51.33
N ALA A 149 1.60 9.12 51.16
CA ALA A 149 3.00 8.86 50.75
C ALA A 149 3.83 8.47 52.01
N PRO A 150 5.16 8.25 51.94
CA PRO A 150 6.07 7.70 50.91
C PRO A 150 6.88 6.49 51.49
N SER A 151 7.83 5.90 50.74
CA SER A 151 9.10 5.42 51.33
C SER A 151 10.10 4.88 50.28
N ASP A 152 11.32 5.38 50.41
CA ASP A 152 12.58 4.99 49.78
C ASP A 152 13.08 3.57 50.11
N LYS A 153 13.82 2.97 49.17
CA LYS A 153 15.02 2.11 49.38
C LYS A 153 15.62 1.79 48.01
N SER A 154 16.76 2.38 47.62
CA SER A 154 18.14 2.03 48.01
C SER A 154 18.46 0.54 47.82
N GLY A 155 19.29 0.25 46.81
CA GLY A 155 19.83 -1.07 46.48
C GLY A 155 20.93 -0.98 45.42
N SER A 156 22.17 -1.12 45.87
CA SER A 156 23.46 -1.04 45.16
C SER A 156 23.68 -2.14 44.10
N GLY A 157 24.47 -1.83 43.05
CA GLY A 157 24.93 -2.80 42.06
C GLY A 157 26.07 -2.31 41.17
N GLU A 158 27.25 -2.14 41.78
CA GLU A 158 28.57 -2.56 41.31
C GLU A 158 28.98 -2.45 39.81
N MET A 159 29.86 -1.48 39.57
CA MET A 159 31.04 -1.41 38.68
C MET A 159 31.46 -2.67 37.91
N LYS A 160 31.56 -2.59 36.57
CA LYS A 160 32.57 -3.35 35.82
C LYS A 160 33.06 -2.58 34.59
N ALA A 161 34.35 -2.23 34.64
CA ALA A 161 35.11 -1.64 33.54
C ALA A 161 35.40 -2.70 32.44
N GLY A 162 35.31 -2.28 31.18
CA GLY A 162 35.69 -3.08 30.02
C GLY A 162 36.22 -2.18 28.91
N LEU A 163 37.54 -2.15 28.79
CA LEU A 163 38.39 -1.48 27.80
C LEU A 163 38.25 -2.19 26.43
N GLY A 164 38.13 -1.47 25.30
CA GLY A 164 38.24 -2.16 24.01
C GLY A 164 37.95 -1.39 22.71
N LEU A 165 39.03 -0.85 22.13
CA LEU A 165 39.37 -0.84 20.70
C LEU A 165 38.70 0.16 19.73
N ALA A 166 39.57 0.60 18.82
CA ALA A 166 39.54 1.81 18.02
C ALA A 166 39.29 1.55 16.52
N LEU A 167 39.34 2.64 15.73
CA LEU A 167 39.41 2.74 14.26
C LEU A 167 38.05 2.63 13.55
N GLY A 168 37.61 3.51 12.67
CA GLY A 168 38.23 4.63 11.97
C GLY A 168 37.28 4.98 10.80
N LEU A 169 36.50 6.04 10.93
CA LEU A 169 35.76 6.66 9.83
C LEU A 169 36.67 7.73 9.24
N VAL A 170 37.06 7.63 7.96
CA VAL A 170 37.42 8.78 7.09
C VAL A 170 37.86 8.29 5.71
N PHE A 171 37.07 8.69 4.70
CA PHE A 171 37.44 8.99 3.31
C PHE A 171 37.79 7.84 2.34
N LEU A 172 36.79 7.40 1.57
CA LEU A 172 36.98 6.76 0.26
C LEU A 172 36.60 7.74 -0.85
N CYS A 173 37.56 8.59 -1.24
CA CYS A 173 37.53 9.34 -2.50
C CYS A 173 38.31 8.54 -3.55
N LEU A 174 37.62 8.00 -4.56
CA LEU A 174 38.23 7.79 -5.89
C LEU A 174 37.18 7.96 -6.98
N LYS A 175 37.23 9.14 -7.60
CA LYS A 175 36.83 9.35 -9.00
C LYS A 175 37.74 8.50 -9.88
N LEU A 176 37.14 7.64 -10.70
CA LEU A 176 37.77 6.97 -11.84
C LEU A 176 36.96 7.33 -13.09
N VAL A 177 37.62 7.32 -14.25
CA VAL A 177 37.21 7.78 -15.60
C VAL A 177 37.78 9.16 -15.96
N VAL A 178 39.07 9.14 -16.31
CA VAL A 178 39.55 9.52 -17.65
C VAL A 178 40.19 8.28 -18.25
#